data_AF-A0A9N7P0Y3-F1
#
_entry.id   AF-A0A9N7P0Y3-F1
#
_cell.length_a   1.000
_cell.length_b   1.000
_cell.length_c   1.000
_cell.angle_alpha   90.00
_cell.angle_beta   90.00
_cell.angle_gamma   90.00
#
_symmetry.space_group_name_H-M   'P 1'
#
loop_
_entity.id
_entity.type
_entity.pdbx_description
1 polymer ?
#
loop_
_entity_poly.entity_id
_entity_poly.type
_entity_poly.pdbx_seq_one_letter_code
_entity_poly.pdbx_strand_id
1 'polypeptide(L)'
;MFGRAPKKSDNTKYYEILGVPKTASQDDLKKAYKKAAIKNHPDKGGDPEKFKELAHAYEVLSDPEKREIYDQYGEDALKEGMGGGGGHDPFDIFSSFFGSSPFGAGGSSRGRRQRRGEDVVHPLKVSLEDLYLGTTKKLSLSRNVICSKCSGKGSKSGASMKCSGCQGTGMKVTIRQLGPGMIQQMQHACNECKGTGETINDKDRCPQCKGEKVVQEKKVLEVHVEKGMQNGQKITFPGEADEAPDTVTGDIVFVLQQKEHPRFKRKGEDLFIEHSLSLTEALCGFQFILSHLDGRQLLIKSQPGEVVKPDSFKAINDEGMPMYGRPFMKGKLYIHFNIEFPESLNPEHVDGLAKILPVRPQSKVTDMELDECEETTLRDVNIEEEMRRKQAQRQEAYDEDDEDAHGGGAQRVQCAQQ
;
A
#
# COMPACT_ATOMS: atom_id res chain seq x y z
N MET A 1 -26.60 -36.32 -48.08
CA MET A 1 -26.95 -35.04 -48.72
C MET A 1 -27.64 -34.16 -47.68
N PHE A 2 -26.95 -33.14 -47.16
CA PHE A 2 -27.59 -31.97 -46.54
C PHE A 2 -26.72 -30.76 -46.88
N GLY A 3 -27.06 -30.10 -47.99
CA GLY A 3 -26.42 -28.85 -48.38
C GLY A 3 -26.90 -27.73 -47.46
N ARG A 4 -25.99 -27.17 -46.67
CA ARG A 4 -26.21 -25.85 -46.07
C ARG A 4 -25.99 -24.80 -47.16
N ALA A 5 -27.03 -24.04 -47.48
CA ALA A 5 -26.92 -22.86 -48.31
C ALA A 5 -25.89 -21.89 -47.68
N PRO A 6 -25.06 -21.18 -48.49
CA PRO A 6 -24.17 -20.16 -47.94
C PRO A 6 -25.03 -19.02 -47.40
N LYS A 7 -25.06 -18.85 -46.08
CA LYS A 7 -25.55 -17.60 -45.49
C LYS A 7 -24.63 -16.49 -46.01
N LYS A 8 -25.19 -15.50 -46.70
CA LYS A 8 -24.47 -14.24 -46.97
C LYS A 8 -24.08 -13.66 -45.62
N SER A 9 -22.80 -13.67 -45.31
CA SER A 9 -22.31 -13.06 -44.09
C SER A 9 -22.28 -11.53 -44.28
N ASP A 10 -22.88 -10.80 -43.35
CA ASP A 10 -22.93 -9.34 -43.39
C ASP A 10 -21.55 -8.76 -43.08
N ASN A 11 -20.79 -8.45 -44.15
CA ASN A 11 -19.48 -7.83 -44.10
C ASN A 11 -19.53 -6.29 -44.26
N THR A 12 -20.72 -5.67 -44.21
CA THR A 12 -20.89 -4.19 -44.26
C THR A 12 -21.08 -3.56 -42.88
N LYS A 13 -21.51 -4.34 -41.89
CA LYS A 13 -21.99 -3.85 -40.59
C LYS A 13 -20.97 -3.00 -39.81
N TYR A 14 -19.69 -3.39 -39.74
CA TYR A 14 -18.68 -2.59 -39.03
C TYR A 14 -18.34 -1.28 -39.74
N TYR A 15 -18.42 -1.27 -41.07
CA TYR A 15 -18.25 -0.05 -41.85
C TYR A 15 -19.44 0.90 -41.65
N GLU A 16 -20.65 0.36 -41.58
CA GLU A 16 -21.88 1.12 -41.28
C GLU A 16 -21.88 1.69 -39.85
N ILE A 17 -21.44 0.91 -38.85
CA ILE A 17 -21.31 1.35 -37.45
C ILE A 17 -20.33 2.51 -37.32
N LEU A 18 -19.19 2.46 -38.03
CA LEU A 18 -18.22 3.57 -38.08
C LEU A 18 -18.64 4.70 -39.03
N GLY A 19 -19.68 4.50 -39.85
CA GLY A 19 -20.16 5.48 -40.82
C GLY A 19 -19.19 5.75 -41.97
N VAL A 20 -18.43 4.74 -42.39
CA VAL A 20 -17.43 4.84 -43.47
C VAL A 20 -17.70 3.84 -44.59
N PRO A 21 -17.28 4.10 -45.84
CA PRO A 21 -17.37 3.13 -46.92
C PRO A 21 -16.36 1.98 -46.73
N LYS A 22 -16.62 0.81 -47.31
CA LYS A 22 -15.70 -0.35 -47.30
C LYS A 22 -14.32 -0.05 -47.88
N THR A 23 -14.22 0.94 -48.76
CA THR A 23 -12.96 1.40 -49.38
C THR A 23 -12.18 2.37 -48.49
N ALA A 24 -12.63 2.62 -47.25
CA ALA A 24 -11.97 3.56 -46.33
C ALA A 24 -10.55 3.12 -45.98
N SER A 25 -9.62 4.08 -45.97
CA SER A 25 -8.25 3.86 -45.53
C SER A 25 -8.17 3.68 -44.00
N GLN A 26 -7.05 3.16 -43.50
CA GLN A 26 -6.80 3.04 -42.05
C GLN A 26 -6.90 4.40 -41.32
N ASP A 27 -6.45 5.47 -41.98
CA ASP A 27 -6.54 6.82 -41.43
C ASP A 27 -7.99 7.33 -41.36
N ASP A 28 -8.83 6.95 -42.32
CA ASP A 28 -10.25 7.32 -42.33
C ASP A 28 -11.02 6.56 -41.26
N LEU A 29 -10.71 5.28 -41.03
CA LEU A 29 -11.25 4.46 -39.94
C LEU A 29 -10.92 5.07 -38.58
N LYS A 30 -9.67 5.50 -38.39
CA LYS A 30 -9.20 6.13 -37.14
C LYS A 30 -9.88 7.48 -36.90
N LYS A 31 -10.05 8.30 -37.94
CA LYS A 31 -10.75 9.60 -37.84
C LYS A 31 -12.23 9.41 -37.53
N ALA A 32 -12.88 8.45 -38.19
CA ALA A 32 -14.29 8.14 -37.99
C ALA A 32 -14.55 7.62 -36.58
N TYR A 33 -13.74 6.66 -36.11
CA TYR A 33 -13.81 6.15 -34.73
C TYR A 33 -13.63 7.27 -33.71
N LYS A 34 -12.60 8.11 -33.84
CA LYS A 34 -12.37 9.21 -32.90
C LYS A 34 -13.55 10.20 -32.84
N LYS A 35 -14.17 10.51 -33.99
CA LYS A 35 -15.34 11.39 -34.06
C LYS A 35 -16.58 10.75 -33.42
N ALA A 36 -16.81 9.46 -33.68
CA ALA A 36 -17.96 8.71 -33.15
C ALA A 36 -17.82 8.40 -31.65
N ALA A 37 -16.62 8.04 -31.19
CA ALA A 37 -16.31 7.76 -29.79
C ALA A 37 -16.46 8.99 -28.89
N ILE A 38 -16.07 10.19 -29.37
CA ILE A 38 -16.26 11.44 -28.62
C ILE A 38 -17.76 11.78 -28.50
N LYS A 39 -18.55 11.48 -29.53
CA LYS A 39 -19.99 11.75 -29.57
C LYS A 39 -20.78 10.77 -28.68
N ASN A 40 -20.35 9.51 -28.61
CA ASN A 40 -21.04 8.45 -27.87
C ASN A 40 -20.34 8.12 -26.54
N HIS A 41 -19.45 8.98 -26.03
CA HIS A 41 -18.77 8.73 -24.76
C HIS A 41 -19.78 8.76 -23.59
N PRO A 42 -19.74 7.79 -22.66
CA PRO A 42 -20.70 7.71 -21.55
C PRO A 42 -20.67 8.95 -20.64
N ASP A 43 -19.49 9.52 -20.36
CA ASP A 43 -19.37 10.78 -19.59
C ASP A 43 -19.96 12.01 -20.29
N LYS A 44 -20.25 11.95 -21.60
CA LYS A 44 -20.85 13.03 -22.37
C LYS A 44 -22.33 12.78 -22.71
N GLY A 45 -22.96 11.81 -22.03
CA GLY A 45 -24.37 11.46 -22.21
C GLY A 45 -24.65 10.59 -23.44
N GLY A 46 -23.65 9.87 -23.96
CA GLY A 46 -23.81 8.91 -25.06
C GLY A 46 -24.21 7.51 -24.61
N ASP A 47 -24.79 6.73 -25.54
CA ASP A 47 -25.20 5.34 -25.27
C ASP A 47 -23.98 4.41 -25.07
N PRO A 48 -23.85 3.75 -23.89
CA PRO A 48 -22.73 2.84 -23.60
C PRO A 48 -22.65 1.65 -24.56
N GLU A 49 -23.79 1.17 -25.07
CA GLU A 49 -23.85 0.04 -26.00
C GLU A 49 -23.29 0.41 -27.38
N LYS A 50 -23.66 1.58 -27.90
CA LYS A 50 -23.12 2.09 -29.17
C LYS A 50 -21.62 2.39 -29.07
N PHE A 51 -21.15 2.81 -27.89
CA PHE A 51 -19.72 3.00 -27.66
C PHE A 51 -18.95 1.66 -27.73
N LYS A 52 -19.49 0.60 -27.13
CA LYS A 52 -18.92 -0.76 -27.20
C LYS A 52 -18.89 -1.29 -28.63
N GLU A 53 -19.97 -1.11 -29.39
CA GLU A 53 -20.05 -1.53 -30.80
C GLU A 53 -19.05 -0.77 -31.69
N LEU A 54 -18.88 0.55 -31.46
CA LEU A 54 -17.88 1.37 -32.16
C LEU A 54 -16.45 0.90 -31.88
N ALA A 55 -16.15 0.57 -30.63
CA ALA A 55 -14.84 0.07 -30.22
C ALA A 55 -14.54 -1.28 -30.89
N HIS A 56 -15.52 -2.18 -30.89
CA HIS A 56 -15.40 -3.50 -31.53
C HIS A 56 -15.22 -3.40 -33.05
N ALA A 57 -16.04 -2.57 -33.72
CA ALA A 57 -15.93 -2.33 -35.15
C ALA A 57 -14.56 -1.75 -35.54
N TYR A 58 -14.03 -0.80 -34.74
CA TYR A 58 -12.70 -0.24 -34.98
C TYR A 58 -11.60 -1.27 -34.73
N GLU A 59 -11.68 -2.09 -33.68
CA GLU A 59 -10.66 -3.10 -33.39
C GLU A 59 -10.50 -4.09 -34.56
N VAL A 60 -11.61 -4.60 -35.09
CA VAL A 60 -11.61 -5.54 -36.21
C VAL A 60 -11.12 -4.87 -37.50
N LEU A 61 -11.53 -3.63 -37.78
CA LEU A 61 -11.16 -2.95 -39.03
C LEU A 61 -9.77 -2.27 -38.99
N SER A 62 -9.23 -2.01 -37.79
CA SER A 62 -7.92 -1.36 -37.61
C SER A 62 -6.74 -2.28 -37.90
N ASP A 63 -6.93 -3.59 -37.74
CA ASP A 63 -5.92 -4.60 -38.03
C ASP A 63 -6.11 -5.11 -39.47
N PRO A 64 -5.07 -5.05 -40.34
CA PRO A 64 -5.16 -5.51 -41.72
C PRO A 64 -5.58 -6.98 -41.87
N GLU A 65 -5.13 -7.88 -40.99
CA GLU A 65 -5.43 -9.31 -41.05
C GLU A 65 -6.86 -9.57 -40.58
N LYS A 66 -7.28 -8.94 -39.48
CA LYS A 66 -8.67 -9.07 -38.99
C LYS A 66 -9.68 -8.45 -39.96
N ARG A 67 -9.32 -7.35 -40.63
CA ARG A 67 -10.13 -6.70 -41.66
C ARG A 67 -10.32 -7.62 -42.86
N GLU A 68 -9.26 -8.28 -43.32
CA GLU A 68 -9.34 -9.23 -44.44
C GLU A 68 -10.25 -10.42 -44.10
N ILE A 69 -10.13 -10.97 -42.89
CA ILE A 69 -11.00 -12.06 -42.41
C ILE A 69 -12.46 -11.61 -42.33
N TYR A 70 -12.72 -10.42 -41.81
CA TYR A 70 -14.06 -9.85 -41.74
C TYR A 70 -14.64 -9.56 -43.14
N ASP A 71 -13.83 -9.05 -44.06
CA ASP A 71 -14.25 -8.75 -45.43
C ASP A 71 -14.57 -10.04 -46.20
N GLN A 72 -13.84 -11.13 -45.95
CA GLN A 72 -14.03 -12.43 -46.60
C GLN A 72 -15.17 -13.26 -45.99
N TYR A 73 -15.32 -13.28 -44.66
CA TYR A 73 -16.21 -14.23 -43.98
C TYR A 73 -17.30 -13.57 -43.11
N GLY A 74 -17.27 -12.25 -42.90
CA GLY A 74 -18.25 -11.49 -42.13
C GLY A 74 -18.23 -11.75 -40.63
N GLU A 75 -19.21 -11.21 -39.88
CA GLU A 75 -19.24 -11.25 -38.41
C GLU A 75 -19.21 -12.68 -37.82
N ASP A 76 -19.83 -13.65 -38.50
CA ASP A 76 -19.99 -15.02 -38.00
C ASP A 76 -18.64 -15.75 -37.82
N ALA A 77 -17.64 -15.46 -38.66
CA ALA A 77 -16.31 -16.07 -38.56
C ALA A 77 -15.49 -15.58 -37.35
N LEU A 78 -15.79 -14.39 -36.84
CA LEU A 78 -15.19 -13.87 -35.60
C LEU A 78 -15.84 -14.49 -34.36
N LYS A 79 -17.11 -14.94 -34.45
CA LYS A 79 -17.83 -15.60 -33.34
C LYS A 79 -17.57 -17.10 -33.26
N GLU A 80 -17.42 -17.81 -34.37
CA GLU A 80 -17.19 -19.27 -34.37
C GLU A 80 -15.78 -19.70 -33.94
N GLY A 81 -14.86 -18.76 -33.66
CA GLY A 81 -13.56 -19.03 -33.04
C GLY A 81 -13.58 -19.21 -31.52
N MET A 82 -14.72 -18.98 -30.84
CA MET A 82 -14.85 -19.09 -29.38
C MET A 82 -16.10 -19.89 -28.99
N GLY A 83 -15.96 -21.21 -28.94
CA GLY A 83 -17.00 -22.12 -28.42
C GLY A 83 -16.74 -22.51 -26.97
N GLY A 84 -17.65 -22.15 -26.05
CA GLY A 84 -17.72 -22.70 -24.69
C GLY A 84 -18.31 -21.74 -23.66
N GLY A 85 -19.53 -22.03 -23.19
CA GLY A 85 -20.38 -21.16 -22.39
C GLY A 85 -19.92 -20.79 -20.96
N GLY A 86 -20.51 -19.71 -20.46
CA GLY A 86 -20.39 -19.23 -19.08
C GLY A 86 -20.32 -17.71 -19.06
N GLY A 87 -21.38 -17.04 -18.63
CA GLY A 87 -21.46 -15.58 -18.60
C GLY A 87 -20.46 -14.99 -17.61
N HIS A 88 -19.32 -14.53 -18.11
CA HIS A 88 -18.34 -13.65 -17.46
C HIS A 88 -17.84 -12.63 -18.50
N ASP A 89 -17.48 -11.44 -18.02
CA ASP A 89 -17.10 -10.27 -18.83
C ASP A 89 -16.11 -10.62 -19.97
N PRO A 90 -16.41 -10.24 -21.24
CA PRO A 90 -15.57 -10.57 -22.41
C PRO A 90 -14.14 -10.02 -22.39
N PHE A 91 -13.82 -9.09 -21.47
CA PHE A 91 -12.48 -8.53 -21.33
C PHE A 91 -11.49 -9.46 -20.60
N ASP A 92 -11.97 -10.39 -19.77
CA ASP A 92 -11.09 -11.19 -18.89
C ASP A 92 -10.78 -12.60 -19.46
N ILE A 93 -11.50 -12.98 -20.52
CA ILE A 93 -11.23 -14.21 -21.28
C ILE A 93 -10.21 -13.95 -22.40
N PHE A 94 -10.14 -12.74 -22.95
CA PHE A 94 -9.17 -12.40 -24.00
C PHE A 94 -7.74 -12.20 -23.43
N SER A 95 -7.61 -11.72 -22.20
CA SER A 95 -6.35 -11.66 -21.44
C SER A 95 -5.80 -13.06 -21.11
N SER A 96 -6.70 -14.03 -20.91
CA SER A 96 -6.36 -15.41 -20.55
C SER A 96 -6.07 -16.29 -21.78
N PHE A 97 -6.70 -16.03 -22.92
CA PHE A 97 -6.53 -16.83 -24.15
C PHE A 97 -5.33 -16.40 -25.00
N PHE A 98 -4.92 -15.12 -24.96
CA PHE A 98 -3.67 -14.64 -25.57
C PHE A 98 -2.46 -14.73 -24.64
N GLY A 99 -2.66 -15.26 -23.42
CA GLY A 99 -1.62 -15.50 -22.42
C GLY A 99 -0.98 -16.89 -22.48
N SER A 100 -1.56 -17.85 -23.20
CA SER A 100 -1.04 -19.23 -23.27
C SER A 100 -1.75 -20.10 -24.33
N SER A 101 -1.27 -20.10 -25.58
CA SER A 101 -1.61 -21.20 -26.51
C SER A 101 -0.51 -21.57 -27.52
N PRO A 102 -0.44 -22.84 -27.97
CA PRO A 102 0.78 -23.58 -28.27
C PRO A 102 1.10 -23.75 -29.77
N PHE A 103 0.83 -22.74 -30.61
CA PHE A 103 1.16 -22.76 -32.06
C PHE A 103 2.05 -21.58 -32.51
N GLY A 104 2.98 -21.17 -31.64
CA GLY A 104 3.99 -20.16 -31.97
C GLY A 104 5.27 -20.77 -32.53
N ALA A 105 5.37 -20.93 -33.84
CA ALA A 105 6.65 -21.09 -34.53
C ALA A 105 7.09 -19.75 -35.13
N GLY A 106 8.22 -19.22 -34.65
CA GLY A 106 9.05 -18.33 -35.46
C GLY A 106 8.87 -16.83 -35.23
N GLY A 107 8.91 -16.38 -33.97
CA GLY A 107 8.89 -14.96 -33.66
C GLY A 107 9.52 -14.63 -32.32
N SER A 108 10.62 -15.30 -31.97
CA SER A 108 11.54 -14.80 -30.94
C SER A 108 12.17 -13.49 -31.44
N SER A 109 11.41 -12.40 -31.40
CA SER A 109 11.99 -11.14 -30.96
C SER A 109 12.25 -11.30 -29.46
N ARG A 110 13.27 -12.13 -29.14
CA ARG A 110 14.09 -11.95 -27.96
C ARG A 110 14.84 -10.64 -28.15
N GLY A 111 14.11 -9.52 -28.20
CA GLY A 111 14.63 -8.32 -27.60
C GLY A 111 15.02 -8.75 -26.20
N ARG A 112 16.34 -8.85 -25.98
CA ARG A 112 16.93 -9.12 -24.68
C ARG A 112 16.39 -8.00 -23.79
N ARG A 113 15.21 -8.18 -23.20
CA ARG A 113 14.63 -7.26 -22.23
C ARG A 113 15.69 -7.25 -21.15
N GLN A 114 16.48 -6.19 -21.15
CA GLN A 114 17.66 -6.10 -20.33
C GLN A 114 17.13 -6.27 -18.91
N ARG A 115 17.54 -7.36 -18.25
CA ARG A 115 17.00 -7.72 -16.94
C ARG A 115 17.28 -6.52 -16.04
N ARG A 116 16.25 -5.86 -15.51
CA ARG A 116 16.44 -4.75 -14.58
C ARG A 116 16.71 -5.35 -13.20
N GLY A 117 17.73 -4.84 -12.52
CA GLY A 117 18.03 -5.13 -11.13
C GLY A 117 16.91 -4.63 -10.23
N GLU A 118 16.81 -5.23 -9.05
CA GLU A 118 15.78 -4.88 -8.08
C GLU A 118 16.09 -3.53 -7.42
N ASP A 119 15.04 -2.75 -7.17
CA ASP A 119 15.16 -1.48 -6.45
C ASP A 119 15.36 -1.76 -4.95
N VAL A 120 16.24 -1.00 -4.30
CA VAL A 120 16.55 -1.15 -2.87
C VAL A 120 15.82 -0.08 -2.07
N VAL A 121 14.94 -0.48 -1.17
CA VAL A 121 14.17 0.43 -0.32
C VAL A 121 14.83 0.60 1.04
N HIS A 122 15.23 1.83 1.38
CA HIS A 122 15.83 2.17 2.67
C HIS A 122 14.92 3.08 3.51
N PRO A 123 14.48 2.65 4.70
CA PRO A 123 13.72 3.53 5.58
C PRO A 123 14.64 4.59 6.21
N LEU A 124 14.37 5.87 5.93
CA LEU A 124 15.10 7.00 6.49
C LEU A 124 14.33 7.60 7.68
N LYS A 125 14.81 7.34 8.90
CA LYS A 125 14.22 7.88 10.11
C LYS A 125 14.50 9.39 10.23
N VAL A 126 13.45 10.20 10.26
CA VAL A 126 13.49 11.67 10.34
C VAL A 126 12.69 12.15 11.54
N SER A 127 13.21 13.13 12.27
CA SER A 127 12.47 13.73 13.38
C SER A 127 11.43 14.73 12.87
N LEU A 128 10.54 15.19 13.74
CA LEU A 128 9.53 16.18 13.34
C LEU A 128 10.17 17.56 13.10
N GLU A 129 11.23 17.89 13.84
CA GLU A 129 12.04 19.10 13.67
C GLU A 129 12.79 19.08 12.33
N ASP A 130 13.37 17.93 11.96
CA ASP A 130 14.03 17.73 10.66
C ASP A 130 13.05 18.03 9.51
N LEU A 131 11.79 17.60 9.64
CA LEU A 131 10.73 17.85 8.65
C LEU A 131 10.23 19.30 8.65
N TYR A 132 10.33 19.99 9.79
CA TYR A 132 9.92 21.39 9.93
C TYR A 132 10.97 22.36 9.37
N LEU A 133 12.24 22.15 9.74
CA LEU A 133 13.35 23.02 9.37
C LEU A 133 14.01 22.62 8.04
N GLY A 134 13.83 21.38 7.60
CA GLY A 134 14.59 20.78 6.50
C GLY A 134 16.00 20.42 6.95
N THR A 135 16.54 19.32 6.43
CA THR A 135 17.87 18.83 6.79
C THR A 135 18.48 18.04 5.64
N THR A 136 19.81 17.89 5.65
CA THR A 136 20.52 17.00 4.72
C THR A 136 21.18 15.89 5.51
N LYS A 137 20.80 14.64 5.22
CA LYS A 137 21.36 13.45 5.90
C LYS A 137 22.32 12.72 4.98
N LYS A 138 23.54 12.49 5.44
CA LYS A 138 24.53 11.68 4.73
C LYS A 138 24.43 10.24 5.20
N LEU A 139 24.19 9.31 4.27
CA LEU A 139 24.06 7.89 4.56
C LEU A 139 25.10 7.12 3.77
N SER A 140 25.93 6.34 4.47
CA SER A 140 26.86 5.41 3.84
C SER A 140 26.16 4.09 3.57
N LEU A 141 26.02 3.73 2.30
CA LEU A 141 25.46 2.46 1.86
C LEU A 141 26.56 1.63 1.19
N SER A 142 26.52 0.32 1.41
CA SER A 142 27.34 -0.64 0.66
C SER A 142 26.50 -1.17 -0.49
N ARG A 143 26.98 -1.00 -1.72
CA ARG A 143 26.36 -1.54 -2.93
C ARG A 143 27.34 -2.44 -3.68
N ASN A 144 26.81 -3.39 -4.42
CA ASN A 144 27.58 -4.21 -5.36
C ASN A 144 27.79 -3.44 -6.66
N VAL A 145 29.03 -3.31 -7.10
CA VAL A 145 29.38 -2.69 -8.39
C VAL A 145 30.12 -3.66 -9.28
N ILE A 146 29.99 -3.50 -10.59
CA ILE A 146 30.73 -4.31 -11.55
C ILE A 146 32.23 -4.16 -11.28
N CYS A 147 32.93 -5.28 -11.14
CA CYS A 147 34.36 -5.27 -10.85
C CYS A 147 35.12 -4.53 -11.96
N SER A 148 35.74 -3.41 -11.62
CA SER A 148 36.47 -2.56 -12.57
C SER A 148 37.62 -3.29 -13.26
N LYS A 149 38.30 -4.24 -12.59
CA LYS A 149 39.43 -4.99 -13.15
C LYS A 149 39.05 -6.05 -14.18
N CYS A 150 37.86 -6.65 -14.11
CA CYS A 150 37.42 -7.69 -15.04
C CYS A 150 36.16 -7.31 -15.83
N SER A 151 35.65 -6.10 -15.64
CA SER A 151 34.45 -5.56 -16.28
C SER A 151 33.26 -6.54 -16.24
N GLY A 152 33.06 -7.21 -15.10
CA GLY A 152 31.96 -8.15 -14.91
C GLY A 152 32.16 -9.54 -15.53
N LYS A 153 33.34 -9.85 -16.09
CA LYS A 153 33.64 -11.18 -16.66
C LYS A 153 34.05 -12.20 -15.60
N GLY A 154 34.60 -11.75 -14.47
CA GLY A 154 35.01 -12.62 -13.36
C GLY A 154 36.37 -13.29 -13.51
N SER A 155 36.97 -13.26 -14.71
CA SER A 155 38.31 -13.77 -15.00
C SER A 155 39.30 -12.66 -15.37
N LYS A 156 40.60 -12.92 -15.23
CA LYS A 156 41.68 -11.99 -15.63
C LYS A 156 41.80 -11.89 -17.14
N SER A 157 41.69 -13.03 -17.83
CA SER A 157 41.81 -13.20 -19.28
C SER A 157 40.51 -12.91 -20.03
N GLY A 158 39.38 -12.81 -19.33
CA GLY A 158 38.05 -12.76 -19.94
C GLY A 158 37.56 -14.12 -20.45
N ALA A 159 38.35 -15.20 -20.28
CA ALA A 159 37.94 -16.54 -20.64
C ALA A 159 36.97 -17.12 -19.60
N SER A 160 35.94 -17.80 -20.08
CA SER A 160 35.03 -18.64 -19.30
C SER A 160 34.86 -19.98 -20.02
N MET A 161 34.68 -21.07 -19.26
CA MET A 161 34.44 -22.40 -19.80
C MET A 161 32.99 -22.80 -19.55
N LYS A 162 32.43 -23.65 -20.42
CA LYS A 162 31.10 -24.22 -20.17
C LYS A 162 31.15 -25.09 -18.93
N CYS A 163 30.18 -24.90 -18.03
CA CYS A 163 30.08 -25.69 -16.82
C CYS A 163 29.89 -27.17 -17.16
N SER A 164 30.76 -28.05 -16.65
CA SER A 164 30.71 -29.49 -16.85
C SER A 164 29.42 -30.12 -16.33
N GLY A 165 28.96 -29.69 -15.15
CA GLY A 165 27.79 -30.27 -14.50
C GLY A 165 26.45 -29.97 -15.18
N CYS A 166 26.30 -28.82 -15.83
CA CYS A 166 25.06 -28.48 -16.56
C CYS A 166 25.25 -28.33 -18.07
N GLN A 167 26.45 -28.60 -18.58
CA GLN A 167 26.79 -28.44 -20.00
C GLN A 167 26.41 -27.06 -20.58
N GLY A 168 26.48 -26.01 -19.76
CA GLY A 168 26.14 -24.64 -20.17
C GLY A 168 24.69 -24.23 -19.97
N THR A 169 23.80 -25.10 -19.47
CA THR A 169 22.38 -24.75 -19.26
C THR A 169 22.09 -24.02 -17.95
N GLY A 170 23.03 -24.02 -17.00
CA GLY A 170 22.87 -23.37 -15.69
C GLY A 170 21.94 -24.10 -14.72
N MET A 171 21.17 -25.08 -15.17
CA MET A 171 20.18 -25.82 -14.36
C MET A 171 20.41 -27.33 -14.46
N LYS A 172 20.22 -28.04 -13.36
CA LYS A 172 20.20 -29.52 -13.31
C LYS A 172 18.76 -29.98 -13.07
N VAL A 173 18.27 -30.90 -13.89
CA VAL A 173 16.95 -31.53 -13.73
C VAL A 173 17.10 -32.77 -12.87
N THR A 174 16.46 -32.80 -11.71
CA THR A 174 16.41 -33.98 -10.83
C THR A 174 15.03 -34.61 -10.92
N ILE A 175 14.98 -35.88 -11.34
CA ILE A 175 13.74 -36.63 -11.46
C ILE A 175 13.49 -37.31 -10.11
N ARG A 176 12.38 -36.97 -9.44
CA ARG A 176 11.93 -37.64 -8.21
C ARG A 176 10.71 -38.50 -8.54
N GLN A 177 10.83 -39.81 -8.33
CA GLN A 177 9.73 -40.75 -8.53
C GLN A 177 8.85 -40.76 -7.28
N LEU A 178 7.62 -40.25 -7.40
CA LEU A 178 6.66 -40.13 -6.29
C LEU A 178 5.71 -41.33 -6.20
N GLY A 179 5.75 -42.23 -7.19
CA GLY A 179 4.97 -43.47 -7.20
C GLY A 179 5.08 -44.23 -8.52
N PRO A 180 4.35 -45.35 -8.68
CA PRO A 180 4.24 -46.07 -9.94
C PRO A 180 3.67 -45.14 -11.03
N GLY A 181 4.43 -44.87 -12.08
CA GLY A 181 4.00 -44.04 -13.21
C GLY A 181 4.03 -42.52 -12.98
N MET A 182 4.37 -42.02 -11.79
CA MET A 182 4.46 -40.57 -11.53
C MET A 182 5.90 -40.14 -11.24
N ILE A 183 6.51 -39.50 -12.24
CA ILE A 183 7.81 -38.82 -12.12
C ILE A 183 7.59 -37.31 -12.05
N GLN A 184 8.14 -36.66 -11.02
CA GLN A 184 8.20 -35.22 -10.91
C GLN A 184 9.60 -34.74 -11.30
N GLN A 185 9.69 -33.93 -12.34
CA GLN A 185 10.95 -33.29 -12.73
C GLN A 185 11.08 -31.97 -11.96
N MET A 186 12.02 -31.90 -11.01
CA MET A 186 12.37 -30.65 -10.33
C MET A 186 13.63 -30.06 -10.96
N GLN A 187 13.56 -28.79 -11.36
CA GLN A 187 14.71 -28.06 -11.88
C GLN A 187 15.35 -27.28 -10.73
N HIS A 188 16.63 -27.50 -10.48
CA HIS A 188 17.41 -26.75 -9.49
C HIS A 188 18.58 -26.06 -10.17
N ALA A 189 19.01 -24.91 -9.66
CA ALA A 189 20.22 -24.24 -10.15
C ALA A 189 21.43 -25.17 -10.02
N CYS A 190 22.29 -25.20 -11.03
CA CYS A 190 23.46 -26.07 -11.02
C CYS A 190 24.43 -25.67 -9.91
N ASN A 191 24.73 -26.58 -8.97
CA ASN A 191 25.62 -26.32 -7.84
C ASN A 191 27.05 -25.90 -8.24
N GLU A 192 27.55 -26.34 -9.41
CA GLU A 192 28.91 -26.03 -9.89
C GLU A 192 29.05 -24.61 -10.46
N CYS A 193 28.02 -24.09 -11.12
CA CYS A 193 28.06 -22.75 -11.75
C CYS A 193 27.07 -21.76 -11.13
N LYS A 194 26.36 -22.15 -10.07
CA LYS A 194 25.33 -21.35 -9.38
C LYS A 194 24.31 -20.70 -10.34
N GLY A 195 23.90 -21.41 -11.39
CA GLY A 195 22.95 -20.87 -12.37
C GLY A 195 23.54 -20.12 -13.56
N THR A 196 24.85 -19.84 -13.58
CA THR A 196 25.48 -19.02 -14.65
C THR A 196 25.76 -19.78 -15.94
N GLY A 197 25.82 -21.12 -15.89
CA GLY A 197 26.18 -21.97 -17.04
C GLY A 197 27.68 -21.99 -17.38
N GLU A 198 28.47 -21.13 -16.74
CA GLU A 198 29.90 -20.99 -17.02
C GLU A 198 30.72 -21.21 -15.74
N THR A 199 31.92 -21.76 -15.89
CA THR A 199 32.91 -21.92 -14.82
C THR A 199 34.22 -21.24 -15.22
N ILE A 200 34.90 -20.69 -14.24
CA ILE A 200 36.18 -19.99 -14.42
C ILE A 200 37.26 -20.83 -13.75
N ASN A 201 38.36 -21.07 -14.46
CA ASN A 201 39.52 -21.76 -13.89
C ASN A 201 40.09 -20.98 -12.70
N ASP A 202 40.43 -21.68 -11.61
CA ASP A 202 40.88 -21.05 -10.36
C ASP A 202 42.09 -20.13 -10.53
N LYS A 203 43.01 -20.48 -11.42
CA LYS A 203 44.21 -19.67 -11.75
C LYS A 203 43.86 -18.34 -12.44
N ASP A 204 42.75 -18.34 -13.18
CA ASP A 204 42.27 -17.23 -14.00
C ASP A 204 41.19 -16.39 -13.32
N ARG A 205 40.77 -16.74 -12.09
CA ARG A 205 39.85 -15.93 -11.31
C ARG A 205 40.42 -14.53 -11.09
N CYS A 206 39.58 -13.52 -11.28
CA CYS A 206 39.96 -12.15 -10.98
C CYS A 206 40.35 -12.03 -9.49
N PRO A 207 41.49 -11.41 -9.16
CA PRO A 207 41.97 -11.32 -7.78
C PRO A 207 41.09 -10.43 -6.90
N GLN A 208 40.36 -9.49 -7.50
CA GLN A 208 39.53 -8.52 -6.77
C GLN A 208 38.13 -9.06 -6.45
N CYS A 209 37.44 -9.65 -7.43
CA CYS A 209 36.09 -10.21 -7.22
C CYS A 209 36.08 -11.73 -6.97
N LYS A 210 37.25 -12.40 -7.04
CA LYS A 210 37.40 -13.86 -6.82
C LYS A 210 36.46 -14.75 -7.67
N GLY A 211 36.04 -14.25 -8.83
CA GLY A 211 35.11 -14.92 -9.75
C GLY A 211 33.64 -14.48 -9.63
N GLU A 212 33.27 -13.68 -8.61
CA GLU A 212 31.89 -13.25 -8.36
C GLU A 212 31.43 -12.09 -9.26
N LYS A 213 32.30 -11.59 -10.16
CA LYS A 213 32.05 -10.53 -11.17
C LYS A 213 31.74 -9.12 -10.61
N VAL A 214 31.31 -9.01 -9.36
CA VAL A 214 31.02 -7.75 -8.65
C VAL A 214 31.93 -7.56 -7.44
N VAL A 215 32.02 -6.33 -6.94
CA VAL A 215 32.76 -5.96 -5.73
C VAL A 215 31.90 -5.04 -4.87
N GLN A 216 32.00 -5.14 -3.55
CA GLN A 216 31.29 -4.24 -2.64
C GLN A 216 32.00 -2.89 -2.57
N GLU A 217 31.26 -1.82 -2.88
CA GLU A 217 31.70 -0.43 -2.76
C GLU A 217 30.86 0.29 -1.70
N LYS A 218 31.52 1.06 -0.83
CA LYS A 218 30.83 1.96 0.11
C LYS A 218 30.67 3.33 -0.53
N LYS A 219 29.44 3.78 -0.73
CA LYS A 219 29.10 5.10 -1.27
C LYS A 219 28.32 5.90 -0.24
N VAL A 220 28.63 7.18 -0.12
CA VAL A 220 27.89 8.11 0.73
C VAL A 220 26.88 8.84 -0.15
N LEU A 221 25.59 8.66 0.14
CA LEU A 221 24.50 9.38 -0.50
C LEU A 221 24.04 10.51 0.41
N GLU A 222 23.87 11.70 -0.17
CA GLU A 222 23.32 12.86 0.54
C GLU A 222 21.83 12.97 0.22
N VAL A 223 21.00 12.70 1.23
CA VAL A 223 19.55 12.75 1.13
C VAL A 223 19.07 14.10 1.64
N HIS A 224 18.54 14.92 0.74
CA HIS A 224 17.94 16.21 1.08
C HIS A 224 16.48 16.02 1.51
N VAL A 225 16.20 16.35 2.76
CA VAL A 225 14.86 16.35 3.35
C VAL A 225 14.36 17.79 3.36
N GLU A 226 13.43 18.09 2.47
CA GLU A 226 12.84 19.42 2.33
C GLU A 226 11.80 19.70 3.42
N LYS A 227 11.57 20.99 3.67
CA LYS A 227 10.56 21.45 4.62
C LYS A 227 9.18 20.98 4.19
N GLY A 228 8.43 20.44 5.14
CA GLY A 228 7.04 20.02 4.93
C GLY A 228 6.87 18.65 4.29
N MET A 229 7.96 17.96 3.95
CA MET A 229 7.89 16.58 3.46
C MET A 229 7.08 15.70 4.41
N GLN A 230 6.35 14.74 3.83
CA GLN A 230 5.40 13.90 4.57
C GLN A 230 5.99 12.54 4.93
N ASN A 231 5.42 11.91 5.95
CA ASN A 231 5.73 10.52 6.28
C ASN A 231 5.39 9.61 5.09
N GLY A 232 6.27 8.66 4.75
CA GLY A 232 6.11 7.76 3.62
C GLY A 232 6.53 8.33 2.26
N GLN A 233 6.90 9.62 2.19
CA GLN A 233 7.38 10.22 0.94
C GLN A 233 8.71 9.58 0.50
N LYS A 234 8.87 9.40 -0.81
CA LYS A 234 9.99 8.66 -1.42
C LYS A 234 10.99 9.63 -2.05
N ILE A 235 12.28 9.40 -1.79
CA ILE A 235 13.40 10.09 -2.43
C ILE A 235 14.20 9.03 -3.19
N THR A 236 14.21 9.13 -4.52
CA THR A 236 14.80 8.11 -5.40
C THR A 236 16.13 8.57 -5.95
N PHE A 237 17.12 7.68 -5.88
CA PHE A 237 18.45 7.82 -6.48
C PHE A 237 18.56 6.82 -7.64
N PRO A 238 18.42 7.29 -8.89
CA PRO A 238 18.30 6.40 -10.04
C PRO A 238 19.62 5.69 -10.34
N GLY A 239 19.57 4.39 -10.61
CA GLY A 239 20.74 3.58 -10.98
C GLY A 239 21.79 3.38 -9.88
N GLU A 240 21.46 3.70 -8.63
CA GLU A 240 22.39 3.61 -7.49
C GLU A 240 22.27 2.28 -6.72
N ALA A 241 21.37 1.37 -7.11
CA ALA A 241 21.21 0.06 -6.48
C ALA A 241 22.36 -0.91 -6.81
N ASP A 242 22.21 -2.18 -6.42
CA ASP A 242 23.16 -3.22 -6.72
C ASP A 242 23.25 -3.49 -8.23
N GLU A 243 24.48 -3.46 -8.76
CA GLU A 243 24.79 -3.79 -10.14
C GLU A 243 25.01 -5.29 -10.27
N ALA A 244 24.44 -5.90 -11.31
CA ALA A 244 24.77 -7.27 -11.71
C ALA A 244 25.15 -7.34 -13.20
N PRO A 245 26.05 -8.26 -13.60
CA PRO A 245 26.41 -8.44 -15.00
C PRO A 245 25.18 -8.70 -15.88
N ASP A 246 25.16 -8.10 -17.07
CA ASP A 246 24.05 -8.23 -18.05
C ASP A 246 22.67 -7.72 -17.55
N THR A 247 22.65 -6.90 -16.49
CA THR A 247 21.43 -6.27 -15.96
C THR A 247 21.52 -4.74 -15.96
N VAL A 248 20.38 -4.04 -16.04
CA VAL A 248 20.29 -2.59 -15.79
C VAL A 248 20.19 -2.39 -14.28
N THR A 249 20.97 -1.48 -13.70
CA THR A 249 20.91 -1.21 -12.26
C THR A 249 19.53 -0.70 -11.84
N GLY A 250 19.03 -1.17 -10.69
CA GLY A 250 17.84 -0.64 -10.05
C GLY A 250 18.11 0.72 -9.38
N ASP A 251 17.09 1.25 -8.72
CA ASP A 251 17.15 2.52 -8.00
C ASP A 251 17.25 2.30 -6.49
N ILE A 252 17.90 3.23 -5.78
CA ILE A 252 17.79 3.30 -4.31
C ILE A 252 16.64 4.24 -3.97
N VAL A 253 15.66 3.75 -3.22
CA VAL A 253 14.49 4.52 -2.81
C VAL A 253 14.52 4.70 -1.29
N PHE A 254 14.76 5.93 -0.84
CA PHE A 254 14.60 6.26 0.57
C PHE A 254 13.15 6.59 0.88
N VAL A 255 12.55 5.87 1.83
CA VAL A 255 11.21 6.14 2.33
C VAL A 255 11.34 6.88 3.65
N LEU A 256 10.83 8.11 3.71
CA LEU A 256 10.85 8.88 4.96
C LEU A 256 9.96 8.21 6.00
N GLN A 257 10.54 7.96 7.18
CA GLN A 257 9.83 7.47 8.35
C GLN A 257 9.91 8.52 9.45
N GLN A 258 8.78 9.19 9.69
CA GLN A 258 8.67 10.16 10.77
C GLN A 258 8.77 9.44 12.12
N LYS A 259 9.67 9.91 12.97
CA LYS A 259 9.76 9.49 14.37
C LYS A 259 8.61 10.11 15.16
N GLU A 260 8.10 9.35 16.12
CA GLU A 260 7.16 9.87 17.10
C GLU A 260 7.85 10.94 17.96
N HIS A 261 7.14 12.04 18.21
CA HIS A 261 7.64 13.15 19.01
C HIS A 261 6.86 13.18 20.34
N PRO A 262 7.54 13.39 21.49
CA PRO A 262 6.91 13.28 22.81
C PRO A 262 5.80 14.30 23.08
N ARG A 263 5.87 15.50 22.47
CA ARG A 263 4.90 16.59 22.70
C ARG A 263 3.98 16.91 21.53
N PHE A 264 4.38 16.57 20.32
CA PHE A 264 3.76 17.08 19.09
C PHE A 264 3.33 15.90 18.25
N LYS A 265 2.06 15.90 17.86
CA LYS A 265 1.49 14.91 16.95
C LYS A 265 1.13 15.61 15.65
N ARG A 266 1.79 15.22 14.57
CA ARG A 266 1.52 15.76 13.23
C ARG A 266 0.32 15.04 12.60
N LYS A 267 -0.62 15.79 12.05
CA LYS A 267 -1.69 15.28 11.20
C LYS A 267 -1.78 16.15 9.95
N GLY A 268 -1.19 15.67 8.85
CA GLY A 268 -1.08 16.45 7.61
C GLY A 268 -0.17 17.67 7.81
N GLU A 269 -0.76 18.85 7.66
CA GLU A 269 -0.09 20.16 7.82
C GLU A 269 -0.25 20.72 9.23
N ASP A 270 -1.14 20.12 10.04
CA ASP A 270 -1.45 20.59 11.37
C ASP A 270 -0.66 19.84 12.44
N LEU A 271 -0.38 20.55 13.54
CA LEU A 271 0.26 20.02 14.73
C LEU A 271 -0.74 19.96 15.88
N PHE A 272 -0.64 18.92 16.70
CA PHE A 272 -1.48 18.71 17.86
C PHE A 272 -0.59 18.54 19.10
N ILE A 273 -0.96 19.18 20.20
CA ILE A 273 -0.36 18.98 21.50
C ILE A 273 -1.45 18.78 22.54
N GLU A 274 -1.10 18.07 23.59
CA GLU A 274 -1.93 17.94 24.79
C GLU A 274 -1.33 18.81 25.89
N HIS A 275 -2.19 19.56 26.58
CA HIS A 275 -1.79 20.38 27.70
C HIS A 275 -2.83 20.27 28.82
N SER A 276 -2.39 19.80 29.98
CA SER A 276 -3.21 19.78 31.19
C SER A 276 -3.24 21.16 31.83
N LEU A 277 -4.42 21.61 32.22
CA LEU A 277 -4.66 22.79 33.03
C LEU A 277 -5.33 22.39 34.33
N SER A 278 -5.02 23.10 35.41
CA SER A 278 -5.80 23.00 36.64
C SER A 278 -7.19 23.62 36.45
N LEU A 279 -8.17 23.18 37.25
CA LEU A 279 -9.51 23.77 37.26
C LEU A 279 -9.48 25.30 37.49
N THR A 280 -8.56 25.79 38.32
CA THR A 280 -8.38 27.22 38.56
C THR A 280 -7.88 27.96 37.33
N GLU A 281 -6.92 27.39 36.59
CA GLU A 281 -6.40 27.96 35.34
C GLU A 281 -7.45 27.94 34.22
N ALA A 282 -8.28 26.90 34.16
CA ALA A 282 -9.34 26.80 33.18
C ALA A 282 -10.46 27.85 33.38
N LEU A 283 -10.70 28.27 34.62
CA LEU A 283 -11.75 29.25 34.99
C LEU A 283 -11.23 30.68 35.10
N CYS A 284 -10.08 30.88 35.73
CA CYS A 284 -9.50 32.21 36.01
C CYS A 284 -8.52 32.69 34.94
N GLY A 285 -8.21 31.82 33.98
CA GLY A 285 -7.24 32.07 32.92
C GLY A 285 -5.86 31.50 33.22
N PHE A 286 -5.06 31.37 32.16
CA PHE A 286 -3.76 30.72 32.20
C PHE A 286 -2.75 31.42 31.31
N GLN A 287 -1.47 31.21 31.63
CA GLN A 287 -0.35 31.67 30.83
C GLN A 287 0.77 30.63 30.92
N PHE A 288 1.20 30.09 29.78
CA PHE A 288 2.35 29.18 29.72
C PHE A 288 3.20 29.39 28.48
N ILE A 289 4.42 28.88 28.54
CA ILE A 289 5.40 28.97 27.45
C ILE A 289 5.49 27.61 26.76
N LEU A 290 5.30 27.62 25.44
CA LEU A 290 5.46 26.45 24.58
C LEU A 290 6.69 26.60 23.70
N SER A 291 7.66 25.69 23.87
CA SER A 291 8.78 25.55 22.93
C SER A 291 8.31 24.87 21.64
N HIS A 292 8.42 25.57 20.52
CA HIS A 292 8.07 25.09 19.19
C HIS A 292 9.22 24.28 18.56
N LEU A 293 8.96 23.58 17.45
CA LEU A 293 9.90 22.73 16.69
C LEU A 293 11.13 23.49 16.12
N ASP A 294 11.07 24.82 16.01
CA ASP A 294 12.17 25.67 15.57
C ASP A 294 12.98 26.27 16.74
N GLY A 295 12.63 25.91 17.97
CA GLY A 295 13.24 26.44 19.19
C GLY A 295 12.67 27.78 19.65
N ARG A 296 11.72 28.39 18.93
CA ARG A 296 11.03 29.59 19.41
C ARG A 296 10.15 29.25 20.61
N GLN A 297 9.99 30.22 21.50
CA GLN A 297 9.07 30.14 22.63
C GLN A 297 7.80 30.92 22.31
N LEU A 298 6.66 30.23 22.29
CA LEU A 298 5.35 30.82 22.09
C LEU A 298 4.70 31.04 23.46
N LEU A 299 4.35 32.29 23.76
CA LEU A 299 3.59 32.63 24.96
C LEU A 299 2.10 32.49 24.68
N ILE A 300 1.47 31.50 25.31
CA ILE A 300 0.05 31.23 25.14
C ILE A 300 -0.66 31.75 26.37
N LYS A 301 -1.64 32.64 26.15
CA LYS A 301 -2.44 33.28 27.19
C LYS A 301 -3.92 33.16 26.87
N SER A 302 -4.74 32.92 27.88
CA SER A 302 -6.20 33.02 27.75
C SER A 302 -6.65 34.47 27.76
N GLN A 303 -7.82 34.75 27.18
CA GLN A 303 -8.46 36.05 27.36
C GLN A 303 -9.08 36.13 28.77
N PRO A 304 -9.10 37.32 29.41
CA PRO A 304 -9.79 37.48 30.69
C PRO A 304 -11.27 37.10 30.59
N GLY A 305 -11.74 36.22 31.48
CA GLY A 305 -13.13 35.73 31.49
C GLY A 305 -13.42 34.59 30.51
N GLU A 306 -12.42 34.11 29.76
CA GLU A 306 -12.56 32.96 28.89
C GLU A 306 -12.46 31.65 29.68
N VAL A 307 -13.52 30.84 29.64
CA VAL A 307 -13.54 29.52 30.28
C VAL A 307 -13.10 28.46 29.28
N VAL A 308 -12.13 27.64 29.68
CA VAL A 308 -11.73 26.44 28.93
C VAL A 308 -12.55 25.26 29.44
N LYS A 309 -13.15 24.50 28.51
CA LYS A 309 -13.89 23.28 28.84
C LYS A 309 -12.96 22.07 28.77
N PRO A 310 -13.27 20.98 29.52
CA PRO A 310 -12.60 19.71 29.33
C PRO A 310 -12.72 19.27 27.87
N ASP A 311 -11.68 18.65 27.34
CA ASP A 311 -11.60 18.15 25.96
C ASP A 311 -11.82 19.20 24.87
N SER A 312 -11.56 20.48 25.20
CA SER A 312 -11.65 21.55 24.22
C SER A 312 -10.34 21.72 23.45
N PHE A 313 -10.47 22.14 22.19
CA PHE A 313 -9.35 22.45 21.31
C PHE A 313 -9.29 23.95 21.06
N LYS A 314 -8.10 24.55 21.19
CA LYS A 314 -7.82 25.90 20.65
C LYS A 314 -6.77 25.81 19.57
N ALA A 315 -6.85 26.70 18.58
CA ALA A 315 -5.93 26.71 17.44
C ALA A 315 -5.11 28.00 17.42
N ILE A 316 -3.82 27.87 17.10
CA ILE A 316 -2.92 28.98 16.77
C ILE A 316 -2.64 28.89 15.27
N ASN A 317 -3.01 29.94 14.55
CA ASN A 317 -2.78 30.02 13.11
C ASN A 317 -1.29 30.17 12.80
N ASP A 318 -0.85 29.62 11.66
CA ASP A 318 0.51 29.73 11.12
C ASP A 318 1.64 29.14 11.99
N GLU A 319 1.29 28.34 13.00
CA GLU A 319 2.24 27.61 13.85
C GLU A 319 2.13 26.07 13.67
N GLY A 320 1.54 25.60 12.58
CA GLY A 320 1.59 24.19 12.17
C GLY A 320 2.82 23.85 11.32
N MET A 321 2.80 22.69 10.67
CA MET A 321 3.88 22.26 9.75
C MET A 321 3.90 23.12 8.48
N PRO A 322 5.09 23.39 7.91
CA PRO A 322 5.19 24.01 6.59
C PRO A 322 4.61 23.11 5.50
N MET A 323 4.00 23.71 4.49
CA MET A 323 3.51 23.00 3.31
C MET A 323 4.65 22.61 2.39
N TYR A 324 4.64 21.37 1.90
CA TYR A 324 5.62 20.89 0.93
C TYR A 324 5.59 21.72 -0.36
N GLY A 325 6.75 22.17 -0.84
CA GLY A 325 6.88 23.07 -2.01
C GLY A 325 6.48 24.53 -1.76
N ARG A 326 5.81 24.86 -0.65
CA ARG A 326 5.43 26.23 -0.25
C ARG A 326 5.78 26.48 1.22
N PRO A 327 7.07 26.60 1.56
CA PRO A 327 7.53 26.65 2.95
C PRO A 327 7.07 27.89 3.74
N PHE A 328 6.60 28.93 3.06
CA PHE A 328 6.05 30.15 3.70
C PHE A 328 4.63 29.97 4.22
N MET A 329 3.90 28.98 3.71
CA MET A 329 2.56 28.63 4.18
C MET A 329 2.69 27.52 5.23
N LYS A 330 2.13 27.75 6.41
CA LYS A 330 2.12 26.79 7.52
C LYS A 330 0.69 26.41 7.87
N GLY A 331 0.51 25.20 8.38
CA GLY A 331 -0.75 24.77 8.96
C GLY A 331 -1.02 25.44 10.31
N LYS A 332 -1.91 24.84 11.10
CA LYS A 332 -2.29 25.31 12.43
C LYS A 332 -1.72 24.41 13.53
N LEU A 333 -1.53 25.01 14.70
CA LEU A 333 -1.23 24.28 15.93
C LEU A 333 -2.49 24.19 16.78
N TYR A 334 -2.98 22.99 17.00
CA TYR A 334 -4.08 22.68 17.90
C TYR A 334 -3.55 22.26 19.26
N ILE A 335 -4.13 22.85 20.30
CA ILE A 335 -3.87 22.55 21.70
C ILE A 335 -5.13 21.93 22.26
N HIS A 336 -5.04 20.66 22.63
CA HIS A 336 -6.07 19.92 23.35
C HIS A 336 -5.86 20.16 24.85
N PHE A 337 -6.88 20.74 25.49
CA PHE A 337 -6.85 21.04 26.91
C PHE A 337 -7.56 19.96 27.72
N ASN A 338 -6.80 19.32 28.60
CA ASN A 338 -7.32 18.43 29.63
C ASN A 338 -7.41 19.21 30.94
N ILE A 339 -8.49 19.03 31.70
CA ILE A 339 -8.69 19.73 32.96
C ILE A 339 -8.49 18.75 34.11
N GLU A 340 -7.52 19.05 34.96
CA GLU A 340 -7.25 18.31 36.18
C GLU A 340 -8.08 18.92 37.31
N PHE A 341 -9.04 18.12 37.80
CA PHE A 341 -9.86 18.46 38.96
C PHE A 341 -9.12 18.10 40.25
N PRO A 342 -9.27 18.90 41.31
CA PRO A 342 -8.72 18.56 42.61
C PRO A 342 -9.42 17.30 43.17
N GLU A 343 -8.67 16.44 43.87
CA GLU A 343 -9.19 15.19 44.46
C GLU A 343 -10.31 15.44 45.48
N SER A 344 -10.24 16.55 46.23
CA SER A 344 -11.26 16.94 47.19
C SER A 344 -11.29 18.47 47.38
N LEU A 345 -12.43 18.98 47.85
CA LEU A 345 -12.63 20.39 48.15
C LEU A 345 -13.07 20.56 49.61
N ASN A 346 -12.49 21.54 50.30
CA ASN A 346 -12.94 21.90 51.65
C ASN A 346 -14.36 22.48 51.62
N PRO A 347 -15.23 22.14 52.59
CA PRO A 347 -16.62 22.61 52.62
C PRO A 347 -16.75 24.14 52.57
N GLU A 348 -15.84 24.87 53.22
CA GLU A 348 -15.82 26.33 53.22
C GLU A 348 -15.59 26.93 51.81
N HIS A 349 -14.79 26.24 50.98
CA HIS A 349 -14.52 26.66 49.61
C HIS A 349 -15.70 26.35 48.68
N VAL A 350 -16.50 25.32 49.00
CA VAL A 350 -17.70 24.94 48.23
C VAL A 350 -18.74 26.05 48.30
N ASP A 351 -18.95 26.65 49.48
CA ASP A 351 -19.88 27.77 49.65
C ASP A 351 -19.40 29.03 48.91
N GLY A 352 -18.09 29.26 48.87
CA GLY A 352 -17.49 30.33 48.06
C GLY A 352 -17.73 30.13 46.57
N LEU A 353 -17.50 28.92 46.06
CA LEU A 353 -17.72 28.57 44.65
C LEU A 353 -19.20 28.64 44.26
N ALA A 354 -20.11 28.23 45.15
CA ALA A 354 -21.55 28.26 44.90
C ALA A 354 -22.11 29.69 44.73
N LYS A 355 -21.45 30.71 45.29
CA LYS A 355 -21.81 32.12 45.10
C LYS A 355 -21.31 32.71 43.78
N ILE A 356 -20.23 32.16 43.23
CA ILE A 356 -19.52 32.69 42.05
C ILE A 356 -20.01 32.01 40.76
N LEU A 357 -20.24 30.70 40.82
CA LEU A 357 -20.68 29.90 39.68
C LEU A 357 -22.18 30.08 39.41
N PRO A 358 -22.68 29.70 38.21
CA PRO A 358 -24.09 29.77 37.88
C PRO A 358 -24.96 29.07 38.94
N VAL A 359 -26.15 29.63 39.18
CA VAL A 359 -27.08 29.15 40.21
C VAL A 359 -27.31 27.65 40.03
N ARG A 360 -27.15 26.88 41.12
CA ARG A 360 -27.46 25.46 41.10
C ARG A 360 -28.90 25.29 40.58
N PRO A 361 -29.13 24.49 39.53
CA PRO A 361 -30.48 24.22 39.08
C PRO A 361 -31.24 23.60 40.26
N GLN A 362 -32.26 24.29 40.74
CA GLN A 362 -33.14 23.75 41.75
C GLN A 362 -33.90 22.59 41.11
N SER A 363 -33.68 21.38 41.63
CA SER A 363 -34.50 20.22 41.29
C SER A 363 -35.94 20.54 41.68
N LYS A 364 -36.84 20.63 40.69
CA LYS A 364 -38.28 20.85 40.91
C LYS A 364 -38.98 19.59 41.43
N VAL A 365 -38.32 18.84 42.31
CA VAL A 365 -38.91 17.64 42.91
C VAL A 365 -39.63 18.11 44.16
N THR A 366 -40.92 17.83 44.23
CA THR A 366 -41.73 18.17 45.40
C THR A 366 -41.39 17.27 46.58
N ASP A 367 -41.62 17.71 47.81
CA ASP A 367 -41.33 16.91 49.01
C ASP A 367 -42.10 15.57 49.00
N MET A 368 -43.30 15.53 48.41
CA MET A 368 -44.07 14.29 48.19
C MET A 368 -43.39 13.33 47.21
N GLU A 369 -42.75 13.83 46.16
CA GLU A 369 -42.00 13.01 45.19
C GLU A 369 -40.66 12.53 45.78
N LEU A 370 -40.06 13.29 46.69
CA LEU A 370 -38.83 12.90 47.41
C LEU A 370 -39.11 11.80 48.45
N ASP A 371 -40.25 11.86 49.15
CA ASP A 371 -40.67 10.82 50.11
C ASP A 371 -40.97 9.46 49.44
N GLU A 372 -41.31 9.47 48.15
CA GLU A 372 -41.48 8.25 47.33
C GLU A 372 -40.15 7.73 46.73
N CYS A 373 -39.04 8.47 46.84
CA CYS A 373 -37.74 8.08 46.32
C CYS A 373 -36.90 7.34 47.37
N GLU A 374 -36.31 6.19 46.98
CA GLU A 374 -35.29 5.53 47.80
C GLU A 374 -33.96 6.29 47.73
N GLU A 375 -33.42 6.67 48.89
CA GLU A 375 -32.10 7.29 48.97
C GLU A 375 -31.03 6.26 48.57
N THR A 376 -30.26 6.59 47.56
CA THR A 376 -29.17 5.74 47.05
C THR A 376 -27.83 6.44 47.23
N THR A 377 -26.81 5.67 47.59
CA THR A 377 -25.44 6.19 47.72
C THR A 377 -24.65 5.84 46.48
N LEU A 378 -24.14 6.87 45.79
CA LEU A 378 -23.21 6.69 44.69
C LEU A 378 -21.85 6.24 45.25
N ARG A 379 -21.19 5.33 44.52
CA ARG A 379 -19.82 4.90 44.81
C ARG A 379 -19.01 5.08 43.53
N ASP A 380 -17.74 5.40 43.67
CA ASP A 380 -16.85 5.50 42.53
C ASP A 380 -16.63 4.11 41.93
N VAL A 381 -16.82 4.00 40.61
CA VAL A 381 -16.62 2.75 39.91
C VAL A 381 -15.69 2.95 38.72
N ASN A 382 -14.65 2.12 38.64
CA ASN A 382 -13.90 1.95 37.42
C ASN A 382 -14.69 1.02 36.48
N ILE A 383 -15.33 1.62 35.48
CA ILE A 383 -16.21 0.91 34.54
C ILE A 383 -15.48 -0.23 33.82
N GLU A 384 -14.20 -0.08 33.49
CA GLU A 384 -13.45 -1.16 32.82
C GLU A 384 -13.27 -2.38 33.74
N GLU A 385 -12.97 -2.15 35.03
CA GLU A 385 -12.81 -3.22 36.01
C GLU A 385 -14.16 -3.89 36.33
N GLU A 386 -15.23 -3.09 36.41
CA GLU A 386 -16.58 -3.61 36.65
C GLU A 386 -17.06 -4.46 35.47
N MET A 387 -16.79 -4.04 34.24
CA MET A 387 -17.12 -4.81 33.04
C MET A 387 -16.30 -6.11 32.95
N ARG A 388 -15.02 -6.08 33.35
CA ARG A 388 -14.21 -7.31 33.47
C ARG A 388 -14.75 -8.26 34.53
N ARG A 389 -15.13 -7.76 35.71
CA ARG A 389 -15.74 -8.58 36.78
C ARG A 389 -17.06 -9.19 36.35
N LYS A 390 -17.91 -8.40 35.67
CA LYS A 390 -19.17 -8.91 35.10
C LYS A 390 -18.93 -9.97 34.02
N GLN A 391 -17.93 -9.79 33.17
CA GLN A 391 -17.58 -10.78 32.16
C GLN A 391 -17.06 -12.08 32.77
N ALA A 392 -16.23 -11.99 33.82
CA ALA A 392 -15.73 -13.14 34.57
C ALA A 392 -16.86 -13.89 35.29
N GLN A 393 -17.75 -13.20 36.01
CA GLN A 393 -18.91 -13.83 36.67
C GLN A 393 -19.87 -14.48 35.67
N ARG A 394 -20.03 -13.88 34.49
CA ARG A 394 -20.86 -14.48 33.44
C ARG A 394 -20.22 -15.75 32.89
N GLN A 395 -18.90 -15.84 32.91
CA GLN A 395 -18.15 -17.00 32.45
C GLN A 395 -18.19 -18.13 33.50
N GLU A 396 -18.06 -17.80 34.79
CA GLU A 396 -18.24 -18.74 35.91
C GLU A 396 -19.66 -19.34 35.94
N ALA A 397 -20.70 -18.56 35.62
CA ALA A 397 -22.07 -19.06 35.53
C ALA A 397 -22.33 -20.03 34.35
N TYR A 398 -21.49 -20.00 33.30
CA TYR A 398 -21.54 -21.00 32.23
C TYR A 398 -20.71 -22.25 32.55
N ASP A 399 -19.69 -22.14 33.40
CA ASP A 399 -18.89 -23.28 33.85
C ASP A 399 -19.62 -24.09 34.95
N GLU A 400 -20.49 -23.46 35.77
CA GLU A 400 -21.33 -24.19 36.76
C GLU A 400 -22.43 -25.04 36.10
N ASP A 401 -22.98 -24.62 34.95
CA ASP A 401 -24.01 -25.38 34.22
C ASP A 401 -23.45 -26.65 33.52
N ASP A 402 -22.14 -26.74 33.30
CA ASP A 402 -21.48 -27.94 32.75
C ASP A 402 -21.06 -28.96 33.84
N GLU A 403 -21.00 -28.56 35.13
CA GLU A 403 -20.69 -29.49 36.23
C GLU A 403 -21.93 -30.30 36.72
N ASP A 404 -23.15 -29.79 36.52
CA ASP A 404 -24.39 -30.50 36.91
C ASP A 404 -24.89 -31.51 35.87
N ALA A 405 -24.24 -31.63 34.70
CA ALA A 405 -24.59 -32.58 33.65
C ALA A 405 -23.80 -33.90 33.67
N HIS A 406 -22.96 -34.15 34.68
CA HIS A 406 -22.12 -35.37 34.77
C HIS A 406 -22.27 -36.15 36.09
N GLY A 407 -23.50 -36.28 36.58
CA GLY A 407 -23.89 -37.34 37.51
C GLY A 407 -24.38 -38.61 36.78
N GLY A 408 -23.48 -39.52 36.38
CA GLY A 408 -23.90 -40.84 35.85
C GLY A 408 -22.80 -41.67 35.19
N GLY A 409 -22.21 -42.59 35.96
CA GLY A 409 -20.99 -43.34 35.61
C GLY A 409 -21.00 -44.15 34.29
N ALA A 410 -19.80 -44.26 33.71
CA ALA A 410 -19.39 -45.45 32.96
C ALA A 410 -17.88 -45.64 33.07
N GLN A 411 -17.47 -46.64 33.85
CA GLN A 411 -16.12 -47.22 33.80
C GLN A 411 -15.79 -47.64 32.37
N ARG A 412 -14.73 -47.08 31.75
CA ARG A 412 -14.02 -47.73 30.64
C ARG A 412 -12.50 -47.51 30.70
N VAL A 413 -11.85 -48.53 31.27
CA VAL A 413 -10.63 -49.24 30.82
C VAL A 413 -9.48 -48.40 30.26
N GLN A 414 -8.38 -48.37 31.03
CA GLN A 414 -7.03 -48.05 30.55
C GLN A 414 -6.56 -49.08 29.52
N CYS A 415 -6.15 -48.62 28.34
CA CYS A 415 -5.23 -49.35 27.48
C CYS A 415 -3.92 -48.57 27.40
N ALA A 416 -2.92 -49.08 28.11
CA ALA A 416 -1.52 -48.79 27.84
C ALA A 416 -1.11 -49.49 26.54
N GLN A 417 -0.42 -48.78 25.65
CA GLN A 417 0.46 -49.39 24.66
C GLN A 417 1.83 -48.72 24.70
N GLN A 418 2.81 -49.61 24.60
CA GLN A 418 4.25 -49.46 24.75
C GLN A 418 4.89 -48.65 23.62
#